data_AF-A0A963LNJ3-F1
#
_entry.id   AF-A0A963LNJ3-F1
#
_cell.length_a   1.000
_cell.length_b   1.000
_cell.length_c   1.000
_cell.angle_alpha   90.00
_cell.angle_beta   90.00
_cell.angle_gamma   90.00
#
_symmetry.space_group_name_H-M   'P 1'
#
loop_
_entity.id
_entity.type
_entity.pdbx_description
1 polymer ?
#
loop_
_entity_poly.entity_id
_entity_poly.type
_entity_poly.pdbx_seq_one_letter_code
_entity_poly.pdbx_strand_id
1 'polypeptide(L)'
;MIGVNGAQQTTVASGATAYGSQSLAQDKNTTAIGFRATATNEGSVAVGYQAQAIADPATAVGWNSLASGNQSSALGAAAQATGTNATALGAGAQATADNSVALGANSVANQPDTVSVGSPGAERRITNVAPGVSGTDAVNMNQLQRVSRIAYSGVAMSMAMSGTYLPTLGPGEKAMGVGLGVFRNQSALSLNFKSIADDGRMSWGAGIATTGKEWGVNVGVGWKWK
;
A
#
# COMPACT_ATOMS: atom_id res chain seq x y z
N MET A 1 -29.70 33.88 -25.93
CA MET A 1 -30.54 33.57 -24.77
C MET A 1 -30.06 32.25 -24.18
N ILE A 2 -29.31 32.30 -23.08
CA ILE A 2 -29.02 31.14 -22.24
C ILE A 2 -29.90 31.33 -20.99
N GLY A 3 -30.68 30.31 -20.63
CA GLY A 3 -31.82 30.39 -19.72
C GLY A 3 -31.50 31.01 -18.37
N VAL A 4 -31.96 32.24 -18.17
CA VAL A 4 -32.15 32.88 -16.87
C VAL A 4 -33.60 32.68 -16.48
N ASN A 5 -33.89 31.66 -15.67
CA ASN A 5 -35.19 31.56 -15.02
C ASN A 5 -35.00 31.22 -13.53
N GLY A 6 -34.90 32.27 -12.70
CA GLY A 6 -34.98 32.18 -11.23
C GLY A 6 -33.73 32.46 -10.40
N ALA A 7 -32.59 32.84 -11.00
CA ALA A 7 -31.42 33.26 -10.21
C ALA A 7 -31.60 34.70 -9.70
N GLN A 8 -31.65 34.88 -8.37
CA GLN A 8 -31.27 36.15 -7.77
C GLN A 8 -29.82 36.41 -8.19
N GLN A 9 -29.61 37.43 -9.03
CA GLN A 9 -28.39 37.66 -9.78
C GLN A 9 -27.33 38.29 -8.87
N THR A 10 -26.62 37.49 -8.07
CA THR A 10 -25.49 37.99 -7.27
C THR A 10 -24.23 37.99 -8.14
N THR A 11 -23.99 39.15 -8.78
CA THR A 11 -22.70 39.62 -9.34
C THR A 11 -21.88 38.62 -10.17
N VAL A 12 -22.04 38.68 -11.49
CA VAL A 12 -21.15 38.01 -12.45
C VAL A 12 -19.80 38.73 -12.53
N ALA A 13 -18.83 38.29 -11.74
CA ALA A 13 -17.43 38.57 -12.03
C ALA A 13 -17.09 38.07 -13.46
N SER A 14 -16.03 38.62 -14.07
CA SER A 14 -15.67 38.28 -15.46
C SER A 14 -15.51 36.76 -15.64
N GLY A 15 -16.19 36.18 -16.63
CA GLY A 15 -16.15 34.75 -16.91
C GLY A 15 -16.99 33.85 -15.99
N ALA A 16 -17.70 34.40 -15.00
CA ALA A 16 -18.55 33.62 -14.09
C ALA A 16 -19.80 33.09 -14.78
N THR A 17 -20.15 31.82 -14.52
CA THR A 17 -21.36 31.15 -15.03
C THR A 17 -22.21 30.61 -13.87
N ALA A 18 -23.45 31.08 -13.74
CA ALA A 18 -24.42 30.54 -12.77
C ALA A 18 -25.69 30.06 -13.48
N TYR A 19 -26.08 28.80 -13.29
CA TYR A 19 -27.28 28.20 -13.87
C TYR A 19 -28.07 27.39 -12.83
N GLY A 20 -29.33 27.76 -12.59
CA GLY A 20 -30.21 27.15 -11.60
C GLY A 20 -30.71 28.14 -10.56
N SER A 21 -31.90 27.91 -10.01
CA SER A 21 -32.46 28.78 -8.98
C SER A 21 -31.56 28.77 -7.73
N GLN A 22 -31.28 29.96 -7.20
CA GLN A 22 -30.37 30.18 -6.06
C GLN A 22 -28.92 29.69 -6.29
N SER A 23 -28.48 29.45 -7.52
CA SER A 23 -27.06 29.22 -7.81
C SER A 23 -26.23 30.51 -7.63
N LEU A 24 -24.98 30.37 -7.20
CA LEU A 24 -24.07 31.47 -6.90
C LEU A 24 -22.68 31.19 -7.50
N ALA A 25 -22.24 32.03 -8.43
CA ALA A 25 -20.89 32.05 -8.99
C ALA A 25 -20.29 33.44 -8.69
N GLN A 26 -19.42 33.53 -7.68
CA GLN A 26 -19.10 34.81 -7.02
C GLN A 26 -17.89 35.54 -7.60
N ASP A 27 -16.87 34.82 -8.08
CA ASP A 27 -15.58 35.38 -8.50
C ASP A 27 -15.25 35.04 -9.97
N LYS A 28 -14.13 35.55 -10.49
CA LYS A 28 -13.74 35.40 -11.89
C LYS A 28 -13.67 33.93 -12.28
N ASN A 29 -14.11 33.62 -13.49
CA ASN A 29 -14.05 32.27 -14.07
C ASN A 29 -14.73 31.18 -13.22
N THR A 30 -15.62 31.53 -12.28
CA THR A 30 -16.36 30.54 -11.48
C THR A 30 -17.48 29.90 -12.28
N THR A 31 -17.83 28.65 -11.96
CA THR A 31 -18.99 27.96 -12.56
C THR A 31 -19.85 27.31 -11.48
N ALA A 32 -21.13 27.67 -11.41
CA ALA A 32 -22.11 27.10 -10.50
C ALA A 32 -23.35 26.61 -11.27
N ILE A 33 -23.56 25.30 -11.35
CA ILE A 33 -24.66 24.68 -12.12
C ILE A 33 -25.47 23.76 -11.20
N GLY A 34 -26.71 24.15 -10.88
CA GLY A 34 -27.63 23.39 -10.04
C GLY A 34 -28.39 24.28 -9.06
N PHE A 35 -29.54 23.81 -8.58
CA PHE A 35 -30.27 24.52 -7.53
C PHE A 35 -29.40 24.65 -6.27
N ARG A 36 -29.16 25.88 -5.81
CA ARG A 36 -28.25 26.19 -4.69
C ARG A 36 -26.79 25.72 -4.86
N ALA A 37 -26.31 25.54 -6.09
CA ALA A 37 -24.89 25.33 -6.33
C ALA A 37 -24.10 26.62 -6.04
N THR A 38 -22.97 26.54 -5.36
CA THR A 38 -22.18 27.70 -4.91
C THR A 38 -20.70 27.52 -5.23
N ALA A 39 -20.12 28.45 -5.99
CA ALA A 39 -18.68 28.57 -6.26
C ALA A 39 -18.20 29.99 -5.92
N THR A 40 -17.28 30.13 -4.95
CA THR A 40 -17.00 31.44 -4.33
C THR A 40 -15.67 32.10 -4.69
N ASN A 41 -14.65 31.34 -5.11
CA ASN A 41 -13.29 31.86 -5.38
C ASN A 41 -12.90 31.66 -6.85
N GLU A 42 -11.94 32.44 -7.34
CA GLU A 42 -11.52 32.43 -8.74
C GLU A 42 -11.27 31.01 -9.28
N GLY A 43 -11.90 30.68 -10.41
CA GLY A 43 -11.75 29.37 -11.06
C GLY A 43 -12.47 28.18 -10.39
N SER A 44 -13.18 28.38 -9.28
CA SER A 44 -13.92 27.31 -8.60
C SER A 44 -15.14 26.81 -9.39
N VAL A 45 -15.44 25.51 -9.28
CA VAL A 45 -16.51 24.84 -10.03
C VAL A 45 -17.41 24.05 -9.09
N ALA A 46 -18.71 24.37 -9.07
CA ALA A 46 -19.74 23.66 -8.34
C ALA A 46 -20.84 23.15 -9.28
N VAL A 47 -21.02 21.83 -9.39
CA VAL A 47 -22.04 21.22 -10.28
C VAL A 47 -22.86 20.19 -9.53
N GLY A 48 -24.16 20.46 -9.37
CA GLY A 48 -25.11 19.61 -8.66
C GLY A 48 -26.02 20.41 -7.72
N TYR A 49 -27.14 19.82 -7.33
CA TYR A 49 -28.00 20.41 -6.30
C TYR A 49 -27.20 20.52 -4.98
N GLN A 50 -27.14 21.73 -4.42
CA GLN A 50 -26.36 22.07 -3.22
C GLN A 50 -24.86 21.72 -3.27
N ALA A 51 -24.26 21.62 -4.47
CA ALA A 51 -22.80 21.47 -4.59
C ALA A 51 -22.10 22.77 -4.13
N GLN A 52 -21.01 22.64 -3.36
CA GLN A 52 -20.32 23.78 -2.73
C GLN A 52 -18.81 23.69 -2.98
N ALA A 53 -18.29 24.56 -3.84
CA ALA A 53 -16.86 24.76 -4.07
C ALA A 53 -16.44 26.11 -3.48
N ILE A 54 -16.11 26.12 -2.19
CA ILE A 54 -16.05 27.34 -1.38
C ILE A 54 -14.63 27.74 -0.94
N ALA A 55 -13.61 27.04 -1.45
CA ALA A 55 -12.20 27.36 -1.25
C ALA A 55 -11.51 27.77 -2.56
N ASP A 56 -10.24 28.17 -2.49
CA ASP A 56 -9.49 28.81 -3.59
C ASP A 56 -8.38 27.90 -4.16
N PRO A 57 -8.44 27.56 -5.46
CA PRO A 57 -9.65 27.17 -6.19
C PRO A 57 -10.15 25.80 -5.68
N ALA A 58 -11.42 25.49 -5.89
CA ALA A 58 -12.02 24.22 -5.46
C ALA A 58 -12.97 23.66 -6.52
N THR A 59 -13.14 22.33 -6.56
CA THR A 59 -14.09 21.66 -7.47
C THR A 59 -15.03 20.75 -6.68
N ALA A 60 -16.33 20.99 -6.76
CA ALA A 60 -17.38 20.17 -6.14
C ALA A 60 -18.38 19.70 -7.19
N VAL A 61 -18.44 18.40 -7.47
CA VAL A 61 -19.35 17.81 -8.45
C VAL A 61 -20.16 16.69 -7.81
N GLY A 62 -21.47 16.88 -7.72
CA GLY A 62 -22.41 15.91 -7.14
C GLY A 62 -23.40 16.57 -6.19
N TRP A 63 -24.52 15.88 -5.95
CA TRP A 63 -25.55 16.28 -4.98
C TRP A 63 -24.92 16.48 -3.60
N ASN A 64 -25.02 17.69 -3.03
CA ASN A 64 -24.49 18.03 -1.71
C ASN A 64 -22.97 17.76 -1.56
N SER A 65 -22.21 17.81 -2.66
CA SER A 65 -20.74 17.73 -2.62
C SER A 65 -20.14 19.00 -2.00
N LEU A 66 -19.03 18.86 -1.27
CA LEU A 66 -18.35 19.95 -0.57
C LEU A 66 -16.84 19.90 -0.82
N ALA A 67 -16.31 20.91 -1.48
CA ALA A 67 -14.89 21.18 -1.60
C ALA A 67 -14.58 22.50 -0.87
N SER A 68 -14.05 22.38 0.35
CA SER A 68 -13.80 23.52 1.26
C SER A 68 -12.36 23.66 1.71
N GLY A 69 -11.45 22.80 1.23
CA GLY A 69 -10.01 22.99 1.37
C GLY A 69 -9.44 23.69 0.14
N ASN A 70 -8.38 24.48 0.30
CA ASN A 70 -7.74 25.14 -0.84
C ASN A 70 -7.23 24.08 -1.83
N GLN A 71 -7.39 24.31 -3.13
CA GLN A 71 -7.00 23.36 -4.18
C GLN A 71 -7.68 21.98 -4.06
N SER A 72 -8.84 21.88 -3.39
CA SER A 72 -9.50 20.60 -3.14
C SER A 72 -10.52 20.20 -4.22
N SER A 73 -10.76 18.90 -4.35
CA SER A 73 -11.69 18.32 -5.32
C SER A 73 -12.62 17.27 -4.68
N ALA A 74 -13.93 17.51 -4.68
CA ALA A 74 -14.95 16.59 -4.21
C ALA A 74 -15.84 16.13 -5.37
N LEU A 75 -15.75 14.85 -5.72
CA LEU A 75 -16.39 14.25 -6.89
C LEU A 75 -17.27 13.07 -6.46
N GLY A 76 -18.58 13.29 -6.37
CA GLY A 76 -19.57 12.32 -5.94
C GLY A 76 -20.65 12.95 -5.05
N ALA A 77 -21.81 12.31 -4.97
CA ALA A 77 -22.87 12.74 -4.05
C ALA A 77 -22.39 12.71 -2.59
N ALA A 78 -22.52 13.81 -1.87
CA ALA A 78 -22.02 13.99 -0.50
C ALA A 78 -20.50 13.73 -0.33
N ALA A 79 -19.71 13.80 -1.41
CA ALA A 79 -18.25 13.79 -1.31
C ALA A 79 -17.77 15.06 -0.59
N GLN A 80 -16.79 14.93 0.29
CA GLN A 80 -16.25 16.03 1.10
C GLN A 80 -14.72 16.06 1.00
N ALA A 81 -14.18 17.12 0.41
CA ALA A 81 -12.75 17.39 0.35
C ALA A 81 -12.46 18.68 1.14
N THR A 82 -12.18 18.52 2.44
CA THR A 82 -12.02 19.64 3.39
C THR A 82 -10.57 19.95 3.74
N GLY A 83 -9.63 19.04 3.44
CA GLY A 83 -8.19 19.31 3.55
C GLY A 83 -7.66 20.12 2.37
N THR A 84 -6.56 20.84 2.58
CA THR A 84 -5.83 21.54 1.51
C THR A 84 -5.26 20.51 0.53
N ASN A 85 -5.34 20.74 -0.78
CA ASN A 85 -4.95 19.76 -1.83
C ASN A 85 -5.68 18.40 -1.73
N ALA A 86 -6.77 18.30 -0.97
CA ALA A 86 -7.45 17.03 -0.76
C ALA A 86 -8.33 16.65 -1.95
N THR A 87 -8.42 15.36 -2.26
CA THR A 87 -9.29 14.81 -3.30
C THR A 87 -10.21 13.73 -2.74
N ALA A 88 -11.52 13.96 -2.77
CA ALA A 88 -12.53 12.96 -2.44
C ALA A 88 -13.21 12.46 -3.73
N LEU A 89 -13.00 11.19 -4.10
CA LEU A 89 -13.56 10.57 -5.30
C LEU A 89 -14.52 9.42 -4.92
N GLY A 90 -15.82 9.68 -4.92
CA GLY A 90 -16.86 8.71 -4.65
C GLY A 90 -17.98 9.27 -3.76
N ALA A 91 -19.17 8.67 -3.83
CA ALA A 91 -20.28 9.08 -2.99
C ALA A 91 -19.95 8.91 -1.50
N GLY A 92 -20.11 9.96 -0.70
CA GLY A 92 -19.76 9.98 0.73
C GLY A 92 -18.26 9.85 1.03
N ALA A 93 -17.37 9.94 0.04
CA ALA A 93 -15.93 9.95 0.27
C ALA A 93 -15.52 11.20 1.07
N GLN A 94 -14.63 11.04 2.04
CA GLN A 94 -14.20 12.11 2.95
C GLN A 94 -12.68 12.22 2.96
N ALA A 95 -12.13 13.22 2.29
CA ALA A 95 -10.71 13.57 2.33
C ALA A 95 -10.54 14.80 3.22
N THR A 96 -10.26 14.56 4.50
CA THR A 96 -10.27 15.59 5.55
C THR A 96 -8.89 16.08 5.95
N ALA A 97 -7.83 15.35 5.59
CA ALA A 97 -6.44 15.75 5.82
C ALA A 97 -5.82 16.43 4.59
N ASP A 98 -4.76 17.20 4.81
CA ASP A 98 -4.04 17.89 3.74
C ASP A 98 -3.34 16.91 2.80
N ASN A 99 -3.31 17.23 1.51
CA ASN A 99 -2.72 16.42 0.45
C ASN A 99 -3.17 14.94 0.46
N SER A 100 -4.42 14.70 0.87
CA SER A 100 -4.97 13.34 1.02
C SER A 100 -5.96 13.00 -0.09
N VAL A 101 -6.08 11.71 -0.42
CA VAL A 101 -7.02 11.20 -1.42
C VAL A 101 -7.93 10.14 -0.78
N ALA A 102 -9.22 10.41 -0.71
CA ALA A 102 -10.23 9.39 -0.38
C ALA A 102 -10.80 8.80 -1.68
N LEU A 103 -10.39 7.57 -1.99
CA LEU A 103 -10.72 6.88 -3.24
C LEU A 103 -11.78 5.81 -3.02
N GLY A 104 -12.97 6.01 -3.60
CA GLY A 104 -14.12 5.11 -3.51
C GLY A 104 -15.22 5.61 -2.57
N ALA A 105 -16.43 5.08 -2.76
CA ALA A 105 -17.59 5.48 -1.96
C ALA A 105 -17.36 5.23 -0.45
N ASN A 106 -17.68 6.20 0.40
CA ASN A 106 -17.49 6.14 1.85
C ASN A 106 -16.03 5.91 2.32
N SER A 107 -15.03 6.10 1.46
CA SER A 107 -13.63 6.09 1.88
C SER A 107 -13.31 7.30 2.75
N VAL A 108 -12.40 7.15 3.73
CA VAL A 108 -12.00 8.20 4.65
C VAL A 108 -10.48 8.34 4.62
N ALA A 109 -9.99 9.50 4.19
CA ALA A 109 -8.58 9.89 4.22
C ALA A 109 -8.38 11.01 5.25
N ASN A 110 -7.97 10.62 6.46
CA ASN A 110 -7.80 11.51 7.61
C ASN A 110 -6.33 11.62 8.08
N GLN A 111 -5.39 11.21 7.23
CA GLN A 111 -3.95 11.36 7.43
C GLN A 111 -3.36 12.13 6.26
N PRO A 112 -2.45 13.10 6.51
CA PRO A 112 -1.87 13.88 5.44
C PRO A 112 -0.99 13.01 4.54
N ASP A 113 -0.86 13.39 3.26
CA ASP A 113 -0.01 12.70 2.27
C ASP A 113 -0.36 11.21 2.05
N THR A 114 -1.65 10.85 2.14
CA THR A 114 -2.11 9.47 1.97
C THR A 114 -3.19 9.29 0.91
N VAL A 115 -3.25 8.08 0.34
CA VAL A 115 -4.40 7.61 -0.44
C VAL A 115 -5.13 6.55 0.38
N SER A 116 -6.34 6.85 0.82
CA SER A 116 -7.23 5.89 1.48
C SER A 116 -8.19 5.28 0.47
N VAL A 117 -8.19 3.94 0.38
CA VAL A 117 -9.11 3.19 -0.48
C VAL A 117 -10.29 2.61 0.29
N GLY A 118 -10.52 3.04 1.54
CA GLY A 118 -11.54 2.49 2.43
C GLY A 118 -11.69 3.29 3.70
N SER A 119 -12.15 2.63 4.76
CA SER A 119 -12.21 3.18 6.11
C SER A 119 -12.02 2.04 7.11
N PRO A 120 -11.74 2.32 8.41
CA PRO A 120 -11.54 1.27 9.40
C PRO A 120 -12.70 0.27 9.44
N GLY A 121 -12.42 -1.01 9.25
CA GLY A 121 -13.43 -2.08 9.19
C GLY A 121 -14.17 -2.20 7.85
N ALA A 122 -13.85 -1.36 6.87
CA ALA A 122 -14.37 -1.38 5.51
C ALA A 122 -13.23 -1.27 4.48
N GLU A 123 -12.19 -2.08 4.68
CA GLU A 123 -11.02 -2.15 3.80
C GLU A 123 -11.39 -2.71 2.42
N ARG A 124 -10.64 -2.29 1.41
CA ARG A 124 -10.78 -2.81 0.05
C ARG A 124 -9.53 -3.56 -0.37
N ARG A 125 -9.71 -4.62 -1.18
CA ARG A 125 -8.60 -5.25 -1.88
C ARG A 125 -8.21 -4.41 -3.09
N ILE A 126 -6.92 -4.20 -3.27
CA ILE A 126 -6.35 -3.64 -4.50
C ILE A 126 -5.90 -4.82 -5.36
N THR A 127 -6.50 -4.98 -6.54
CA THR A 127 -6.23 -6.11 -7.45
C THR A 127 -5.54 -5.64 -8.72
N ASN A 128 -4.97 -6.58 -9.49
CA ASN A 128 -4.22 -6.32 -10.73
C ASN A 128 -2.96 -5.46 -10.52
N VAL A 129 -2.31 -5.62 -9.36
CA VAL A 129 -1.04 -4.95 -9.02
C VAL A 129 0.13 -5.73 -9.64
N ALA A 130 0.80 -5.14 -10.63
CA ALA A 130 2.04 -5.69 -11.18
C ALA A 130 3.15 -5.76 -10.11
N PRO A 131 4.16 -6.64 -10.25
CA PRO A 131 5.27 -6.67 -9.30
C PRO A 131 6.00 -5.33 -9.23
N GLY A 132 6.24 -4.83 -8.03
CA GLY A 132 7.01 -3.60 -7.83
C GLY A 132 8.48 -3.78 -8.23
N VAL A 133 9.09 -2.70 -8.73
CA VAL A 133 10.47 -2.66 -9.23
C VAL A 133 11.32 -1.68 -8.41
N SER A 134 10.80 -0.49 -8.13
CA SER A 134 11.45 0.54 -7.33
C SER A 134 11.17 0.35 -5.83
N GLY A 135 12.01 0.96 -4.98
CA GLY A 135 11.87 0.85 -3.51
C GLY A 135 10.55 1.43 -2.94
N THR A 136 9.85 2.24 -3.71
CA THR A 136 8.56 2.87 -3.35
C THR A 136 7.35 2.23 -4.04
N ASP A 137 7.56 1.17 -4.83
CA ASP A 137 6.47 0.49 -5.52
C ASP A 137 5.70 -0.42 -4.56
N ALA A 138 4.41 -0.58 -4.80
CA ALA A 138 3.60 -1.56 -4.07
C ALA A 138 4.11 -3.00 -4.34
N VAL A 139 4.24 -3.78 -3.28
CA VAL A 139 4.61 -5.21 -3.37
C VAL A 139 3.33 -6.04 -3.51
N ASN A 140 3.29 -6.94 -4.49
CA ASN A 140 2.15 -7.85 -4.67
C ASN A 140 2.35 -9.21 -3.98
N MET A 141 1.29 -10.03 -3.92
CA MET A 141 1.31 -11.32 -3.23
C MET A 141 2.33 -12.32 -3.81
N ASN A 142 2.66 -12.25 -5.10
CA ASN A 142 3.65 -13.14 -5.72
C ASN A 142 5.07 -12.84 -5.19
N GLN A 143 5.40 -11.56 -5.00
CA GLN A 143 6.67 -11.14 -4.41
C GLN A 143 6.75 -11.55 -2.94
N LEU A 144 5.68 -11.35 -2.15
CA LEU A 144 5.64 -11.75 -0.75
C LEU A 144 5.74 -13.28 -0.58
N GLN A 145 5.04 -14.06 -1.42
CA GLN A 145 5.13 -15.52 -1.41
C GLN A 145 6.52 -16.03 -1.77
N ARG A 146 7.25 -15.32 -2.65
CA ARG A 146 8.66 -15.63 -2.95
C ARG A 146 9.53 -15.47 -1.71
N VAL A 147 9.39 -14.36 -0.98
CA VAL A 147 10.11 -14.13 0.28
C VAL A 147 9.77 -15.22 1.31
N SER A 148 8.48 -15.52 1.49
CA SER A 148 8.02 -16.58 2.39
C SER A 148 8.62 -17.94 2.03
N ARG A 149 8.65 -18.30 0.74
CA ARG A 149 9.24 -19.57 0.26
C ARG A 149 10.73 -19.65 0.56
N ILE A 150 11.49 -18.58 0.29
CA ILE A 150 12.94 -18.54 0.55
C ILE A 150 13.19 -18.69 2.06
N ALA A 151 12.47 -17.93 2.89
CA ALA A 151 12.60 -17.99 4.34
C ALA A 151 12.29 -19.39 4.90
N TYR A 152 11.18 -20.02 4.48
CA TYR A 152 10.83 -21.36 4.93
C TYR A 152 11.80 -22.42 4.41
N SER A 153 12.36 -22.24 3.21
CA SER A 153 13.40 -23.13 2.68
C SER A 153 14.65 -23.09 3.55
N GLY A 154 15.07 -21.89 3.99
CA GLY A 154 16.18 -21.73 4.92
C GLY A 154 16.00 -22.50 6.23
N VAL A 155 14.81 -22.42 6.84
CA VAL A 155 14.50 -23.15 8.08
C VAL A 155 14.50 -24.66 7.85
N ALA A 156 13.86 -25.14 6.78
CA ALA A 156 13.83 -26.56 6.45
C ALA A 156 15.26 -27.11 6.22
N MET A 157 16.11 -26.37 5.50
CA MET A 157 17.52 -26.73 5.28
C MET A 157 18.31 -26.77 6.59
N SER A 158 18.09 -25.81 7.49
CA SER A 158 18.72 -25.82 8.81
C SER A 158 18.29 -27.03 9.64
N MET A 159 17.00 -27.38 9.64
CA MET A 159 16.51 -28.58 10.34
C MET A 159 17.10 -29.87 9.76
N ALA A 160 17.25 -29.93 8.43
CA ALA A 160 17.91 -31.05 7.77
C ALA A 160 19.35 -31.19 8.24
N MET A 161 20.11 -30.09 8.26
CA MET A 161 21.51 -30.10 8.70
C MET A 161 21.66 -30.47 10.17
N SER A 162 20.90 -29.83 11.06
CA SER A 162 20.99 -30.08 12.51
C SER A 162 20.49 -31.47 12.90
N GLY A 163 19.52 -32.01 12.16
CA GLY A 163 18.99 -33.36 12.38
C GLY A 163 19.86 -34.48 11.81
N THR A 164 20.98 -34.16 11.15
CA THR A 164 21.84 -35.18 10.55
C THR A 164 22.56 -35.99 11.64
N TYR A 165 22.24 -37.28 11.71
CA TYR A 165 22.88 -38.20 12.64
C TYR A 165 24.24 -38.64 12.09
N LEU A 166 25.31 -38.34 12.83
CA LEU A 166 26.68 -38.73 12.51
C LEU A 166 27.21 -39.63 13.63
N PRO A 167 27.90 -40.74 13.32
CA PRO A 167 28.52 -41.57 14.34
C PRO A 167 29.57 -40.76 15.12
N THR A 168 29.78 -41.14 16.38
CA THR A 168 30.91 -40.64 17.16
C THR A 168 32.22 -41.04 16.49
N LEU A 169 33.12 -40.09 16.29
CA LEU A 169 34.40 -40.30 15.61
C LEU A 169 35.56 -40.42 16.60
N GLY A 170 36.46 -41.36 16.34
CA GLY A 170 37.80 -41.44 16.93
C GLY A 170 38.83 -40.55 16.21
N PRO A 171 40.08 -40.51 16.71
CA PRO A 171 41.17 -39.77 16.06
C PRO A 171 41.43 -40.26 14.62
N GLY A 172 41.58 -39.32 13.69
CA GLY A 172 41.81 -39.59 12.26
C GLY A 172 40.57 -40.02 11.46
N GLU A 173 39.44 -40.30 12.13
CA GLU A 173 38.24 -40.78 11.45
C GLU A 173 37.44 -39.65 10.77
N LYS A 174 36.68 -40.06 9.75
CA LYS A 174 35.80 -39.20 8.94
C LYS A 174 34.42 -39.83 8.88
N ALA A 175 33.37 -39.00 8.91
CA ALA A 175 31.99 -39.43 8.76
C ALA A 175 31.25 -38.54 7.78
N MET A 176 30.24 -39.13 7.15
CA MET A 176 29.21 -38.43 6.40
C MET A 176 27.83 -38.86 6.89
N GLY A 177 26.86 -37.96 6.79
CA GLY A 177 25.48 -38.20 7.18
C GLY A 177 24.51 -37.47 6.27
N VAL A 178 23.31 -38.02 6.17
CA VAL A 178 22.19 -37.44 5.43
C VAL A 178 21.15 -36.97 6.44
N GLY A 179 20.58 -35.78 6.24
CA GLY A 179 19.53 -35.25 7.09
C GLY A 179 18.31 -34.81 6.31
N LEU A 180 17.13 -34.95 6.91
CA LEU A 180 15.87 -34.49 6.37
C LEU A 180 15.28 -33.42 7.28
N GLY A 181 14.80 -32.33 6.70
CA GLY A 181 14.18 -31.23 7.42
C GLY A 181 12.87 -30.84 6.78
N VAL A 182 11.84 -30.62 7.58
CA VAL A 182 10.52 -30.20 7.10
C VAL A 182 10.07 -29.01 7.94
N PHE A 183 9.70 -27.93 7.26
CA PHE A 183 9.13 -26.75 7.91
C PHE A 183 7.99 -26.17 7.07
N ARG A 184 6.78 -26.15 7.65
CA ARG A 184 5.54 -25.76 6.96
C ARG A 184 5.39 -26.55 5.65
N ASN A 185 5.42 -25.86 4.51
CA ASN A 185 5.27 -26.45 3.18
C ASN A 185 6.60 -26.64 2.44
N GLN A 186 7.74 -26.56 3.12
CA GLN A 186 9.06 -26.83 2.54
C GLN A 186 9.68 -28.07 3.18
N SER A 187 10.29 -28.90 2.36
CA SER A 187 11.16 -30.00 2.79
C SER A 187 12.56 -29.78 2.23
N ALA A 188 13.56 -30.24 2.97
CA ALA A 188 14.96 -30.13 2.60
C ALA A 188 15.69 -31.44 2.86
N LEU A 189 16.68 -31.70 2.02
CA LEU A 189 17.69 -32.74 2.19
C LEU A 189 19.02 -32.06 2.51
N SER A 190 19.83 -32.69 3.35
CA SER A 190 21.20 -32.25 3.61
C SER A 190 22.20 -33.40 3.60
N LEU A 191 23.44 -33.08 3.25
CA LEU A 191 24.62 -33.92 3.36
C LEU A 191 25.62 -33.21 4.26
N ASN A 192 26.07 -33.86 5.33
CA ASN A 192 27.02 -33.30 6.28
C ASN A 192 28.22 -34.22 6.41
N PHE A 193 29.40 -33.61 6.49
CA PHE A 193 30.69 -34.26 6.65
C PHE A 193 31.33 -33.79 7.95
N LYS A 194 32.04 -34.68 8.62
CA LYS A 194 32.82 -34.38 9.82
C LYS A 194 34.13 -35.15 9.79
N SER A 195 35.22 -34.53 10.22
CA SER A 195 36.53 -35.18 10.36
C SER A 195 37.16 -34.75 11.68
N ILE A 196 37.89 -35.67 12.31
CA ILE A 196 38.74 -35.40 13.47
C ILE A 196 40.20 -35.61 13.06
N ALA A 197 41.11 -34.75 13.56
CA ALA A 197 42.54 -34.87 13.33
C ALA A 197 43.12 -36.13 14.02
N ASP A 198 44.29 -36.59 13.59
CA ASP A 198 44.90 -37.83 14.11
C ASP A 198 45.26 -37.75 15.61
N ASP A 199 45.49 -36.54 16.12
CA ASP A 199 45.72 -36.30 17.56
C ASP A 199 44.41 -36.27 18.38
N GLY A 200 43.27 -36.33 17.70
CA GLY A 200 41.93 -36.26 18.27
C GLY A 200 41.57 -34.87 18.83
N ARG A 201 42.42 -33.85 18.70
CA ARG A 201 42.24 -32.56 19.38
C ARG A 201 41.48 -31.54 18.56
N MET A 202 41.57 -31.63 17.25
CA MET A 202 40.86 -30.75 16.33
C MET A 202 39.81 -31.53 15.54
N SER A 203 38.66 -30.93 15.35
CA SER A 203 37.58 -31.45 14.51
C SER A 203 37.08 -30.34 13.59
N TRP A 204 36.64 -30.73 12.41
CA TRP A 204 35.96 -29.83 11.48
C TRP A 204 34.78 -30.55 10.84
N GLY A 205 33.80 -29.78 10.38
CA GLY A 205 32.67 -30.29 9.64
C GLY A 205 32.18 -29.27 8.64
N ALA A 206 31.52 -29.77 7.60
CA ALA A 206 30.91 -28.97 6.57
C ALA A 206 29.64 -29.67 6.08
N GLY A 207 28.66 -28.89 5.67
CA GLY A 207 27.38 -29.41 5.23
C GLY A 207 26.81 -28.61 4.07
N ILE A 208 26.03 -29.27 3.24
CA ILE A 208 25.22 -28.66 2.19
C ILE A 208 23.78 -29.15 2.32
N ALA A 209 22.83 -28.26 2.09
CA ALA A 209 21.40 -28.56 2.13
C ALA A 209 20.69 -27.90 0.96
N THR A 210 19.58 -28.50 0.54
CA THR A 210 18.75 -27.97 -0.54
C THR A 210 17.28 -28.35 -0.37
N THR A 211 16.39 -27.48 -0.85
CA THR A 211 14.97 -27.76 -1.07
C THR A 211 14.64 -28.08 -2.54
N GLY A 212 15.67 -28.18 -3.39
CA GLY A 212 15.57 -28.28 -4.85
C GLY A 212 15.39 -26.93 -5.57
N LYS A 213 15.00 -25.87 -4.86
CA LYS A 213 14.91 -24.50 -5.39
C LYS A 213 15.91 -23.54 -4.74
N GLU A 214 16.22 -23.77 -3.47
CA GLU A 214 17.21 -23.03 -2.70
C GLU A 214 18.30 -23.98 -2.21
N TRP A 215 19.48 -23.45 -1.90
CA TRP A 215 20.58 -24.20 -1.29
C TRP A 215 21.24 -23.38 -0.18
N GLY A 216 21.90 -24.08 0.74
CA GLY A 216 22.66 -23.48 1.83
C GLY A 216 23.84 -24.35 2.23
N VAL A 217 24.86 -23.73 2.82
CA VAL A 217 26.07 -24.41 3.29
C VAL A 217 26.40 -24.00 4.72
N ASN A 218 27.04 -24.89 5.46
CA ASN A 218 27.65 -24.58 6.75
C ASN A 218 29.08 -25.14 6.82
N VAL A 219 29.91 -24.54 7.67
CA VAL A 219 31.24 -25.04 8.03
C VAL A 219 31.45 -24.73 9.51
N GLY A 220 32.09 -25.65 10.22
CA GLY A 220 32.42 -25.47 11.63
C GLY A 220 33.74 -26.15 11.98
N VAL A 221 34.43 -25.60 12.98
CA VAL A 221 35.64 -26.17 13.56
C VAL A 221 35.48 -26.21 15.07
N GLY A 222 36.08 -27.20 15.72
CA GLY A 222 36.09 -27.34 17.17
C GLY A 222 37.44 -27.91 17.62
N TRP A 223 38.00 -27.36 18.69
CA TRP A 223 39.27 -27.78 19.25
C TRP A 223 39.15 -28.02 20.75
N LYS A 224 39.91 -28.98 21.29
CA LYS A 224 39.98 -29.29 22.72
C LYS A 224 41.37 -29.00 23.27
N TRP A 225 41.43 -28.37 24.43
CA TRP A 225 42.67 -28.16 25.21
C TRP A 225 42.49 -28.73 26.63
N LYS A 226 43.60 -28.87 27.36
CA LYS A 226 43.59 -29.26 28.78
C LYS A 226 43.68 -28.04 29.67
#